data_AF-A0A527FTJ5-F1
#
_entry.id   AF-A0A527FTJ5-F1
#
_cell.length_a   1.000
_cell.length_b   1.000
_cell.length_c   1.000
_cell.angle_alpha   90.00
_cell.angle_beta   90.00
_cell.angle_gamma   90.00
#
_symmetry.space_group_name_H-M   'P 1'
#
loop_
_entity.id
_entity.type
_entity.pdbx_description
1 polymer ?
#
loop_
_entity_poly.entity_id
_entity_poly.type
_entity_poly.pdbx_seq_one_letter_code
_entity_poly.pdbx_strand_id
1 'polypeptide(L)' 'LTEAGIDLLPVLATLGAWGSKHRKADDKLARIAGELAAGGEAALEKMKAALRSEHIV' A
#
# COMPACT_ATOMS: atom_id res chain seq x y z
N LEU A 1 -8.60 -7.56 -8.50
CA LEU A 1 -8.61 -7.45 -7.02
C LEU A 1 -10.05 -7.28 -6.59
N THR A 2 -10.51 -8.03 -5.59
CA THR A 2 -11.84 -7.84 -4.99
C THR A 2 -11.81 -6.68 -4.00
N GLU A 3 -12.97 -6.14 -3.59
CA GLU A 3 -13.04 -5.12 -2.53
C GLU A 3 -12.32 -5.59 -1.26
N ALA A 4 -12.56 -6.83 -0.82
CA ALA A 4 -11.87 -7.41 0.33
C ALA A 4 -10.34 -7.43 0.17
N GLY A 5 -9.82 -7.62 -1.05
CA GLY A 5 -8.39 -7.53 -1.31
C GLY A 5 -7.85 -6.09 -1.27
N ILE A 6 -8.65 -5.11 -1.69
CA ILE A 6 -8.31 -3.68 -1.63
C ILE A 6 -8.34 -3.20 -0.17
N ASP A 7 -9.24 -3.72 0.66
CA ASP A 7 -9.34 -3.37 2.08
C ASP A 7 -8.13 -3.83 2.91
N LEU A 8 -7.35 -4.81 2.41
CA LEU A 8 -6.10 -5.24 3.03
C LEU A 8 -4.93 -4.28 2.81
N LEU A 9 -5.09 -3.26 1.96
CA LEU A 9 -4.01 -2.34 1.60
C LEU A 9 -3.30 -1.69 2.81
N PRO A 10 -3.98 -1.24 3.88
CA PRO A 10 -3.31 -0.68 5.06
C PRO A 10 -2.39 -1.69 5.76
N VAL A 11 -2.81 -2.96 5.81
CA VAL A 11 -2.02 -4.06 6.39
C VAL A 11 -0.78 -4.32 5.53
N LEU A 12 -0.96 -4.38 4.21
CA LEU A 12 0.14 -4.61 3.26
C LEU A 12 1.15 -3.45 3.26
N ALA A 13 0.68 -2.21 3.34
CA ALA A 13 1.54 -1.03 3.44
C ALA A 13 2.40 -1.07 4.72
N THR A 14 1.77 -1.38 5.85
CA THR A 14 2.45 -1.52 7.14
C THR A 14 3.49 -2.65 7.09
N LEU A 15 3.12 -3.80 6.54
CA LEU A 15 4.03 -4.94 6.39
C LEU A 15 5.21 -4.61 5.47
N GLY A 16 4.97 -3.92 4.36
CA GLY A 16 6.01 -3.48 3.44
C GLY A 16 6.98 -2.49 4.08
N ALA A 17 6.46 -1.52 4.84
CA ALA A 17 7.27 -0.54 5.56
C ALA A 17 8.08 -1.16 6.71
N TRP A 18 7.56 -2.20 7.35
CA TRP A 18 8.33 -2.99 8.31
C TRP A 18 9.40 -3.82 7.61
N GLY A 19 9.03 -4.51 6.53
CA GLY A 19 9.93 -5.39 5.77
C GLY A 19 11.14 -4.65 5.19
N SER A 20 10.95 -3.44 4.68
CA SER A 20 12.02 -2.61 4.13
C SER A 20 13.10 -2.22 5.16
N LYS A 21 12.78 -2.24 6.45
CA LYS A 21 13.74 -1.99 7.54
C LYS A 21 14.54 -3.23 7.93
N HIS A 22 14.02 -4.43 7.67
CA HIS A 22 14.59 -5.70 8.14
C HIS A 22 15.25 -6.51 7.02
N ARG A 23 14.94 -6.20 5.77
CA ARG A 23 15.56 -6.81 4.59
C ARG A 23 15.72 -5.75 3.50
N LYS A 24 16.84 -5.81 2.78
CA LYS A 24 17.08 -4.94 1.63
C LYS A 24 15.96 -5.16 0.61
N ALA A 25 15.10 -4.15 0.48
CA ALA A 25 14.07 -4.06 -0.55
C ALA A 25 14.57 -3.12 -1.65
N ASP A 26 13.89 -3.14 -2.80
CA ASP A 26 14.08 -2.11 -3.81
C ASP A 26 13.74 -0.73 -3.24
N ASP A 27 14.62 0.26 -3.43
CA ASP A 27 14.51 1.57 -2.80
C ASP A 27 13.22 2.32 -3.19
N LYS A 28 12.76 2.13 -4.44
CA LYS A 28 11.51 2.74 -4.92
C LYS A 28 10.31 2.11 -4.24
N LEU A 29 10.27 0.78 -4.14
CA LEU A 29 9.17 0.07 -3.46
C LEU A 29 9.16 0.32 -1.95
N ALA A 30 10.33 0.38 -1.32
CA ALA A 30 10.47 0.70 0.10
C ALA A 30 9.93 2.11 0.42
N ARG A 31 10.22 3.08 -0.46
CA ARG A 31 9.69 4.44 -0.33
C ARG A 31 8.18 4.49 -0.46
N ILE A 32 7.60 3.81 -1.44
CA ILE A 32 6.13 3.75 -1.62
C ILE A 32 5.46 3.14 -0.40
N ALA A 33 6.01 2.03 0.13
CA ALA A 33 5.47 1.42 1.35
C ALA A 33 5.56 2.36 2.56
N GLY A 34 6.68 3.09 2.68
CA GLY A 34 6.85 4.13 3.70
C GLY A 34 5.88 5.30 3.56
N GLU A 35 5.68 5.81 2.35
CA GLU A 35 4.75 6.89 2.04
C GLU A 35 3.29 6.45 2.27
N LEU A 36 2.92 5.21 1.96
CA LEU A 36 1.58 4.67 2.24
C LEU A 36 1.36 4.43 3.74
N ALA A 37 2.38 3.97 4.46
CA ALA A 37 2.30 3.78 5.91
C ALA A 37 2.31 5.11 6.69
N ALA A 38 3.04 6.12 6.20
CA ALA A 38 3.19 7.42 6.86
C ALA A 38 2.15 8.46 6.41
N GLY A 39 1.71 8.40 5.15
CA GLY A 39 0.76 9.33 4.54
C GLY A 39 -0.67 9.21 5.07
N GLY A 40 -0.93 8.27 5.97
CA GLY A 40 -2.19 8.10 6.67
C GLY A 40 -3.35 7.73 5.75
N GLU A 41 -4.56 7.98 6.23
CA GLU A 41 -5.82 7.55 5.59
C GLU A 41 -5.97 8.12 4.17
N ALA A 42 -5.57 9.37 3.92
CA ALA A 42 -5.73 10.01 2.60
C ALA A 42 -4.89 9.35 1.49
N ALA A 43 -3.65 8.94 1.78
CA ALA A 43 -2.80 8.26 0.81
C ALA A 43 -3.33 6.85 0.49
N LEU A 44 -3.82 6.15 1.52
CA LEU A 44 -4.44 4.84 1.38
C LEU A 44 -5.73 4.92 0.56
N GLU A 45 -6.62 5.88 0.82
CA GLU A 45 -7.87 6.02 0.08
C GLU A 45 -7.64 6.38 -1.40
N LYS A 46 -6.65 7.23 -1.70
CA LYS A 46 -6.27 7.50 -3.10
C LYS A 46 -5.81 6.23 -3.82
N MET A 47 -5.01 5.40 -3.16
CA MET A 47 -4.54 4.13 -3.73
C MET A 47 -5.68 3.11 -3.88
N LYS A 48 -6.57 3.00 -2.88
CA LYS A 48 -7.76 2.14 -2.99
C LYS A 48 -8.66 2.57 -4.15
N ALA A 49 -8.89 3.87 -4.34
CA ALA A 49 -9.67 4.38 -5.45
C ALA A 49 -9.06 4.02 -6.82
N ALA A 50 -7.73 4.11 -6.95
CA ALA A 50 -7.02 3.69 -8.17
C ALA A 50 -7.20 2.19 -8.42
N LEU A 51 -7.01 1.35 -7.40
CA LEU A 51 -7.17 -0.11 -7.51
C LEU A 51 -8.61 -0.52 -7.84
N ARG A 52 -9.62 0.18 -7.30
CA ARG A 52 -11.03 -0.04 -7.67
C ARG A 52 -11.25 0.26 -9.15
N SER A 53 -10.77 1.42 -9.61
CA SER A 53 -10.90 1.81 -11.02
C SER A 53 -10.19 0.84 -11.98
N GLU A 54 -9.10 0.20 -11.55
CA GLU A 54 -8.32 -0.70 -12.40
C GLU A 54 -8.88 -2.14 -12.42
N HIS A 55 -9.52 -2.56 -11.32
CA HIS A 55 -9.78 -3.98 -11.11
C HIS A 55 -11.22 -4.36 -10.79
N ILE A 56 -12.07 -3.38 -10.49
CA ILE A 56 -13.49 -3.59 -10.21
C ILE A 56 -14.26 -2.94 -11.34
N VAL A 57 -14.70 -3.80 -12.25
CA VAL A 57 -15.60 -3.50 -13.38
C VAL A 57 -17.03 -3.82 -12.96
#